data_AF-A0A8J3P9Q8-F1
#
_entry.id   AF-A0A8J3P9Q8-F1
#
_cell.length_a   1.000
_cell.length_b   1.000
_cell.length_c   1.000
_cell.angle_alpha   90.00
_cell.angle_beta   90.00
_cell.angle_gamma   90.00
#
_symmetry.space_group_name_H-M   'P 1'
#
loop_
_entity.id
_entity.type
_entity.pdbx_description
1 polymer ?
#
loop_
_entity_poly.entity_id
_entity_poly.type
_entity_poly.pdbx_seq_one_letter_code
_entity_poly.pdbx_strand_id
1 'polypeptide(L)' 'MSRLRREQKQVPPAPQRLPLRWAVIAIVSFAAGLVGYVVGGPVSAIVVATTVVGVAHKVLD' A
#
# COMPACT_ATOMS: atom_id res chain seq x y z
N MET A 1 -21.86 8.53 -46.39
CA MET A 1 -21.68 7.49 -45.35
C MET A 1 -20.23 7.54 -44.85
N SER A 2 -19.91 8.60 -44.10
CA SER A 2 -18.59 8.88 -43.55
C SER A 2 -18.38 8.00 -42.33
N ARG A 3 -17.35 7.16 -42.38
CA ARG A 3 -16.95 6.26 -41.30
C ARG A 3 -16.74 7.11 -40.05
N LEU A 4 -17.64 6.95 -39.08
CA LEU A 4 -17.40 7.25 -37.67
C LEU A 4 -16.36 6.25 -37.17
N ARG A 5 -15.15 6.36 -37.75
CA ARG A 5 -13.90 5.87 -37.18
C ARG A 5 -13.77 6.69 -35.92
N ARG A 6 -14.49 6.24 -34.89
CA ARG A 6 -14.21 6.53 -33.50
C ARG A 6 -12.70 6.37 -33.41
N GLU A 7 -12.04 7.51 -33.42
CA GLU A 7 -10.86 7.80 -32.64
C GLU A 7 -11.21 7.40 -31.20
N GLN A 8 -11.30 6.09 -30.97
CA GLN A 8 -11.21 5.46 -29.68
C GLN A 8 -9.74 5.65 -29.32
N LYS A 9 -9.43 6.91 -29.04
CA LYS A 9 -8.16 7.40 -28.53
C LYS A 9 -8.01 6.62 -27.23
N GLN A 10 -7.34 5.47 -27.33
CA GLN A 10 -6.99 4.64 -26.20
C GLN A 10 -6.18 5.55 -25.31
N VAL A 11 -6.82 6.09 -24.28
CA VAL A 11 -6.11 6.77 -23.22
C VAL A 11 -5.23 5.68 -22.63
N PRO A 12 -3.89 5.83 -22.62
CA PRO A 12 -3.06 4.88 -21.91
C PRO A 12 -3.56 4.84 -20.46
N PRO A 13 -3.69 3.64 -19.84
CA PRO A 13 -4.12 3.56 -18.45
C PRO A 13 -3.21 4.49 -17.64
N ALA A 14 -3.81 5.41 -16.89
CA ALA A 14 -3.05 6.30 -16.01
C ALA A 14 -2.17 5.40 -15.12
N PRO A 15 -0.88 5.73 -14.92
CA PRO A 15 0.00 4.92 -14.12
C PRO A 15 -0.66 4.68 -12.76
N GLN A 16 -0.87 3.42 -12.42
CA GLN A 16 -1.55 2.99 -11.21
C GLN A 16 -0.66 3.36 -10.04
N ARG A 17 -0.83 4.60 -9.54
CA ARG A 17 -0.10 5.06 -8.36
C ARG A 17 -0.51 4.15 -7.22
N LEU A 18 0.48 3.54 -6.56
CA LEU A 18 0.23 2.85 -5.30
C LEU A 18 -0.58 3.82 -4.44
N PRO A 19 -1.79 3.43 -3.98
CA PRO A 19 -2.62 4.34 -3.21
C PRO A 19 -1.78 4.87 -2.06
N LEU A 20 -1.76 6.19 -1.84
CA LEU A 20 -0.95 6.84 -0.78
C LEU A 20 -1.12 6.12 0.56
N ARG A 21 -2.31 5.55 0.79
CA ARG A 21 -2.66 4.67 1.91
C ARG A 21 -1.65 3.55 2.13
N TRP A 22 -1.23 2.82 1.10
CA TRP A 22 -0.25 1.73 1.20
C TRP A 22 1.16 2.21 1.54
N ALA A 23 1.56 3.38 1.05
CA ALA A 23 2.84 3.97 1.43
C ALA A 23 2.87 4.33 2.92
N VAL A 24 1.78 4.91 3.44
CA VAL A 24 1.63 5.21 4.87
C VAL A 24 1.66 3.93 5.71
N ILE A 25 0.91 2.90 5.31
CA ILE A 25 0.89 1.60 6.01
C ILE A 25 2.30 0.99 6.08
N ALA A 26 3.05 1.01 4.97
CA ALA A 26 4.41 0.46 4.93
C ALA A 26 5.37 1.20 5.87
N ILE A 27 5.33 2.54 5.88
CA ILE A 27 6.20 3.36 6.74
C ILE A 27 5.90 3.11 8.22
N VAL A 28 4.62 3.13 8.61
CA VAL A 28 4.20 2.94 10.01
C VAL A 28 4.52 1.52 10.48
N SER A 29 4.28 0.52 9.63
CA SER A 29 4.58 -0.89 9.95
C SER A 29 6.07 -1.13 10.10
N PHE A 30 6.90 -0.51 9.26
CA PHE A 30 8.34 -0.60 9.36
C PHE A 30 8.86 0.07 10.64
N ALA A 31 8.37 1.27 10.98
CA ALA A 31 8.74 1.96 12.21
C ALA A 31 8.35 1.16 13.46
N ALA A 32 7.12 0.62 13.51
CA ALA A 32 6.65 -0.20 14.61
C ALA A 32 7.44 -1.53 14.72
N GLY A 33 7.73 -2.18 13.58
CA GLY A 33 8.56 -3.38 13.53
C GLY A 33 9.99 -3.12 14.03
N LEU A 34 10.59 -1.96 13.71
CA LEU A 34 11.90 -1.55 14.22
C LEU A 34 11.91 -1.40 15.73
N VAL A 35 10.89 -0.76 16.31
CA VAL A 35 10.74 -0.65 17.77
C VAL A 35 10.57 -2.04 18.38
N GLY A 36 9.72 -2.89 17.78
CA GLY A 36 9.54 -4.27 18.20
C GLY A 36 10.84 -5.08 18.17
N TYR A 37 11.69 -4.85 17.17
CA TYR A 37 13.01 -5.48 17.05
C TYR A 37 13.95 -5.06 18.17
N VAL A 38 14.04 -3.76 18.46
CA VAL A 38 14.94 -3.23 19.50
C VAL A 38 14.51 -3.71 20.89
N VAL A 39 13.20 -3.79 21.16
CA VAL A 39 12.68 -4.12 22.49
C VAL A 39 12.60 -5.62 22.76
N GLY A 40 12.21 -6.43 21.76
CA GLY A 40 11.92 -7.85 21.96
C GLY A 40 12.59 -8.81 20.96
N GLY A 41 13.38 -8.29 20.02
CA GLY A 41 14.09 -9.08 19.03
C GLY A 41 13.30 -9.42 17.76
N PRO A 42 13.77 -10.39 16.96
CA PRO A 42 13.24 -10.66 15.62
C PRO A 42 11.77 -11.08 15.60
N VAL A 43 11.34 -11.88 16.59
CA VAL A 43 9.99 -12.44 16.63
C VAL A 43 8.96 -11.35 16.94
N SER A 44 9.24 -10.46 17.90
CA SER A 44 8.36 -9.33 18.20
C SER A 44 8.27 -8.34 17.04
N ALA A 45 9.36 -8.13 16.29
CA ALA A 45 9.34 -7.29 15.10
C ALA A 45 8.31 -7.77 14.06
N ILE A 46 8.29 -9.07 13.77
CA ILE A 46 7.36 -9.67 12.80
C ILE A 46 5.91 -9.56 13.29
N VAL A 47 5.67 -9.88 14.56
CA VAL A 47 4.32 -9.81 15.16
C VAL A 47 3.79 -8.38 15.15
N VAL A 48 4.62 -7.41 15.56
CA VAL A 48 4.23 -5.99 15.57
C VAL A 48 3.95 -5.50 14.15
N ALA A 49 4.85 -5.78 13.19
CA ALA A 49 4.66 -5.36 11.80
C ALA A 49 3.37 -5.94 11.19
N THR A 50 3.12 -7.25 11.35
CA THR A 50 1.90 -7.89 10.83
C THR A 50 0.63 -7.37 11.49
N THR A 51 0.67 -7.13 12.81
CA THR A 51 -0.47 -6.54 13.54
C THR A 51 -0.76 -5.13 13.04
N VAL A 52 0.27 -4.29 12.87
CA VAL A 52 0.10 -2.91 12.39
C VAL A 52 -0.41 -2.89 10.95
N VAL A 53 0.11 -3.74 10.06
CA VAL A 53 -0.43 -3.87 8.69
C VAL A 53 -1.90 -4.27 8.72
N GLY A 54 -2.28 -5.28 9.52
CA GLY A 54 -3.66 -5.75 9.61
C GLY A 54 -4.63 -4.68 10.14
N VAL A 55 -4.24 -4.00 11.22
CA VAL A 55 -5.05 -2.91 11.80
C VAL A 55 -5.14 -1.73 10.84
N ALA A 56 -4.03 -1.31 10.25
CA ALA A 56 -4.02 -0.19 9.33
C ALA A 56 -4.82 -0.51 8.06
N HIS A 57 -4.77 -1.75 7.56
CA HIS A 57 -5.62 -2.16 6.46
C HIS A 57 -7.11 -2.06 6.82
N LYS A 58 -7.50 -2.46 8.03
CA LYS A 58 -8.88 -2.34 8.53
C LYS A 58 -9.36 -0.91 8.76
N VAL A 59 -8.46 0.01 9.08
CA VAL A 59 -8.78 1.43 9.35
C VAL A 59 -8.78 2.26 8.07
N LEU A 60 -7.96 1.88 7.09
CA LEU A 60 -7.82 2.59 5.81
C LEU A 60 -8.62 1.96 4.65
N ASP A 61 -9.33 0.86 4.86
CA ASP A 61 -10.44 0.40 4.01
C ASP A 61 -11.76 1.03 4.48
#